data_AF-A0A410UQT4-F1
#
_entry.id   AF-A0A410UQT4-F1
#
_cell.length_a   1.000
_cell.length_b   1.000
_cell.length_c   1.000
_cell.angle_alpha   90.00
_cell.angle_beta   90.00
_cell.angle_gamma   90.00
#
_symmetry.space_group_name_H-M   'P 1'
#
loop_
_entity.id
_entity.type
_entity.pdbx_description
1 polymer ?
#
loop_
_entity_poly.entity_id
_entity_poly.type
_entity_poly.pdbx_seq_one_letter_code
_entity_poly.pdbx_strand_id
1 'polypeptide(L)'
;MEKLYLSRRDLATLLQKLDSVRNGEVSACTIIKNDTTHPVYPPTLRRIAVVAVEGADQYLPGVSPRLHLSRTALTGLLDQLDRQVQGLVRFDGLEAFAVPDEKYYVDRDEADTMPVGDLFSAFIRGRGKQR
;
A
#
# COMPACT_ATOMS: atom_id res chain seq x y z
N MET A 1 -14.78 4.53 6.47
CA MET A 1 -14.28 3.46 5.59
C MET A 1 -12.80 3.66 5.41
N GLU A 2 -12.01 2.63 5.65
CA GLU A 2 -10.56 2.70 5.63
C GLU A 2 -10.03 2.50 4.21
N LYS A 3 -8.87 3.11 3.90
CA LYS A 3 -8.21 3.01 2.60
C LYS A 3 -6.81 2.46 2.76
N LEU A 4 -6.49 1.46 1.95
CA LEU A 4 -5.18 0.86 1.80
C LEU A 4 -4.76 0.95 0.33
N TYR A 5 -3.52 1.38 0.09
CA TYR A 5 -2.94 1.42 -1.25
C TYR A 5 -1.80 0.41 -1.34
N LEU A 6 -1.90 -0.49 -2.31
CA LEU A 6 -0.91 -1.52 -2.62
C LEU A 6 -0.27 -1.19 -3.96
N SER A 7 1.05 -1.07 -3.98
CA SER A 7 1.78 -0.86 -5.23
C SER A 7 1.81 -2.15 -6.05
N ARG A 8 2.13 -2.04 -7.35
CA ARG A 8 2.37 -3.23 -8.19
C ARG A 8 3.43 -4.13 -7.56
N ARG A 9 4.51 -3.52 -7.05
CA ARG A 9 5.59 -4.22 -6.36
C ARG A 9 5.11 -4.98 -5.12
N ASP A 10 4.20 -4.40 -4.33
CA ASP A 10 3.64 -5.07 -3.15
C ASP A 10 2.89 -6.35 -3.54
N LEU A 11 2.04 -6.26 -4.56
CA LEU A 11 1.24 -7.38 -5.05
C LEU A 11 2.13 -8.49 -5.64
N ALA A 12 3.11 -8.11 -6.47
CA ALA A 12 4.07 -9.06 -7.04
C ALA A 12 4.90 -9.75 -5.95
N THR A 13 5.33 -9.00 -4.92
CA THR A 13 6.08 -9.55 -3.78
C THR A 13 5.25 -10.56 -2.99
N LEU A 14 3.97 -10.26 -2.75
CA LEU A 14 3.05 -11.17 -2.07
C LEU A 14 2.83 -12.46 -2.86
N LEU A 15 2.63 -12.35 -4.17
CA LEU A 15 2.46 -13.51 -5.05
C LEU A 15 3.73 -14.38 -5.09
N GLN A 16 4.90 -13.75 -5.27
CA GLN A 16 6.18 -14.46 -5.25
C GLN A 16 6.40 -15.21 -3.93
N LYS A 17 6.07 -14.58 -2.79
CA LYS A 17 6.19 -15.24 -1.48
C LYS A 17 5.28 -16.46 -1.37
N LEU A 18 4.08 -16.39 -1.93
CA LEU A 18 3.13 -17.51 -1.95
C LEU A 18 3.65 -18.66 -2.83
N ASP A 19 4.23 -18.33 -3.97
CA ASP A 19 4.83 -19.32 -4.88
C ASP A 19 6.07 -19.99 -4.25
N SER A 20 6.91 -19.24 -3.54
CA SER A 20 8.00 -19.81 -2.74
C SER A 20 7.50 -20.85 -1.73
N VAL A 21 6.44 -20.55 -0.98
CA VAL A 21 5.85 -21.53 -0.02
C VAL A 21 5.35 -22.77 -0.75
N ARG A 22 4.70 -22.60 -1.91
CA ARG A 22 4.24 -23.73 -2.73
C ARG A 22 5.39 -24.60 -3.23
N ASN A 23 6.57 -24.01 -3.47
CA ASN A 23 7.79 -24.70 -3.87
C ASN A 23 8.55 -25.33 -2.69
N GLY A 24 8.00 -25.26 -1.46
CA GLY A 24 8.60 -25.85 -0.26
C GLY A 24 9.60 -24.93 0.44
N GLU A 25 9.69 -23.65 0.05
CA GLU A 25 10.55 -22.68 0.72
C GLU A 25 9.87 -22.06 1.94
N VAL A 26 10.67 -21.62 2.92
CA VAL A 26 10.17 -20.92 4.09
C VAL A 26 9.99 -19.43 3.76
N SER A 27 8.74 -18.95 3.73
CA SER A 27 8.43 -17.54 3.48
C SER A 27 7.23 -17.08 4.32
N ALA A 28 7.34 -15.87 4.88
CA ALA A 28 6.33 -15.32 5.78
C ALA A 28 5.03 -14.86 5.08
N CYS A 29 4.93 -14.95 3.75
CA CYS A 29 3.76 -14.56 2.94
C CYS A 29 3.10 -13.22 3.34
N THR A 30 3.85 -12.30 3.95
CA THR A 30 3.28 -11.10 4.57
C THR A 30 4.12 -9.88 4.23
N ILE A 31 3.45 -8.77 3.98
CA ILE A 31 4.04 -7.43 3.96
C ILE A 31 3.38 -6.56 5.04
N ILE A 32 4.16 -5.66 5.63
CA ILE A 32 3.64 -4.72 6.64
C ILE A 32 3.65 -3.35 6.00
N LYS A 33 2.48 -2.74 5.86
CA LYS A 33 2.32 -1.38 5.34
C LYS A 33 2.23 -0.41 6.52
N ASN A 34 3.15 0.53 6.56
CA ASN A 34 3.27 1.58 7.56
C ASN A 34 3.76 2.84 6.85
N ASP A 35 2.88 3.48 6.10
CA ASP A 35 3.23 4.63 5.25
C ASP A 35 2.35 5.84 5.60
N THR A 36 2.39 6.25 6.88
CA THR A 36 1.51 7.28 7.45
C THR A 36 1.72 8.67 6.88
N THR A 37 2.77 8.89 6.10
CA THR A 37 3.20 10.20 5.59
C THR A 37 3.25 10.25 4.07
N HIS A 38 2.60 9.30 3.38
CA HIS A 38 2.61 9.29 1.92
C HIS A 38 1.94 10.57 1.37
N PRO A 39 2.61 11.36 0.51
CA PRO A 39 2.11 12.66 0.07
C PRO A 39 0.84 12.55 -0.80
N VAL A 40 0.80 11.56 -1.70
CA VAL A 40 -0.30 11.35 -2.64
C VAL A 40 -1.37 10.38 -2.13
N TYR A 41 -0.97 9.34 -1.38
CA TYR A 41 -1.84 8.26 -0.94
C TYR A 41 -1.80 8.07 0.58
N PRO A 42 -2.22 9.07 1.38
CA PRO A 42 -2.21 8.94 2.83
C PRO A 42 -3.16 7.79 3.23
N PRO A 43 -2.66 6.71 3.84
CA PRO A 43 -3.52 5.64 4.33
C PRO A 43 -4.28 6.14 5.55
N THR A 44 -5.54 5.75 5.68
CA THR A 44 -6.32 6.04 6.90
C THR A 44 -5.89 5.16 8.07
N LEU A 45 -5.30 4.00 7.74
CA LEU A 45 -4.75 3.05 8.69
C LEU A 45 -3.30 3.39 9.02
N ARG A 46 -2.97 3.51 10.31
CA ARG A 46 -1.58 3.74 10.75
C ARG A 46 -0.66 2.60 10.34
N ARG A 47 -1.14 1.36 10.48
CA ARG A 47 -0.38 0.15 10.18
C ARG A 47 -1.34 -0.99 9.85
N ILE A 48 -1.02 -1.77 8.83
CA ILE A 48 -1.77 -2.98 8.46
C ILE A 48 -0.81 -4.06 7.96
N ALA A 49 -1.10 -5.32 8.32
CA ALA A 49 -0.43 -6.47 7.75
C ALA A 49 -1.25 -7.01 6.58
N VAL A 50 -0.60 -7.22 5.44
CA VAL A 50 -1.23 -7.84 4.26
C VAL A 50 -0.59 -9.19 4.05
N VAL A 51 -1.39 -10.25 4.09
CA VAL A 51 -0.97 -11.65 4.08
C VAL A 51 -1.48 -12.30 2.81
N ALA A 52 -0.58 -12.88 2.02
CA ALA A 52 -0.90 -13.75 0.91
C ALA A 52 -1.30 -15.12 1.44
N VAL A 53 -2.45 -15.63 0.99
CA VAL A 53 -2.98 -16.94 1.38
C VAL A 53 -3.42 -17.72 0.16
N GLU A 54 -3.42 -19.06 0.25
CA GLU A 54 -4.07 -19.92 -0.76
C GLU A 54 -5.60 -20.00 -0.55
N GLY A 55 -6.07 -19.59 0.64
CA GLY A 55 -7.48 -19.60 1.02
C GLY A 55 -8.27 -18.39 0.54
N ALA A 56 -9.43 -18.16 1.17
CA ALA A 56 -10.31 -17.05 0.84
C ALA A 56 -9.79 -15.69 1.32
N ASP A 57 -10.17 -14.64 0.60
CA ASP A 57 -9.92 -13.26 0.99
C ASP A 57 -10.66 -12.92 2.30
N GLN A 58 -9.98 -12.20 3.21
CA GLN A 58 -10.59 -11.81 4.48
C GLN A 58 -9.98 -10.52 5.02
N TYR A 59 -10.82 -9.60 5.47
CA TYR A 59 -10.38 -8.47 6.28
C TYR A 59 -10.67 -8.73 7.76
N LEU A 60 -9.65 -8.58 8.60
CA LEU A 60 -9.70 -8.73 10.06
C LEU A 60 -9.42 -7.35 10.69
N PRO A 61 -10.47 -6.58 11.03
CA PRO A 61 -10.31 -5.29 11.71
C PRO A 61 -9.86 -5.49 13.17
N GLY A 62 -9.26 -4.46 13.78
CA GLY A 62 -8.88 -4.47 15.19
C GLY A 62 -7.65 -3.60 15.48
N VAL A 63 -7.04 -3.80 16.66
CA VAL A 63 -5.84 -3.06 17.09
C VAL A 63 -4.64 -3.33 16.18
N SER A 64 -4.58 -4.54 15.61
CA SER A 64 -3.60 -4.94 14.59
C SER A 64 -4.35 -5.45 13.36
N PRO A 65 -4.80 -4.56 12.47
CA PRO A 65 -5.62 -4.96 11.34
C PRO A 65 -4.82 -5.85 10.39
N ARG A 66 -5.50 -6.85 9.82
CA ARG A 66 -4.90 -7.79 8.86
C ARG A 66 -5.81 -7.93 7.64
N LEU A 67 -5.20 -7.89 6.47
CA LEU A 67 -5.86 -8.20 5.20
C LEU A 67 -5.26 -9.46 4.63
N HIS A 68 -6.07 -10.50 4.47
CA HIS A 68 -5.70 -11.72 3.74
C HIS A 68 -6.14 -11.57 2.29
N LEU A 69 -5.21 -11.76 1.36
CA LEU A 69 -5.45 -11.77 -0.08
C LEU A 69 -5.07 -13.13 -0.64
N SER A 70 -6.02 -13.74 -1.33
CA SER A 70 -5.89 -14.98 -2.08
C SER A 70 -5.00 -14.78 -3.30
N ARG A 71 -4.42 -15.88 -3.82
CA ARG A 71 -3.73 -15.87 -5.12
C ARG A 71 -4.62 -15.26 -6.21
N THR A 72 -5.89 -15.62 -6.25
CA THR A 72 -6.86 -15.13 -7.25
C THR A 72 -7.05 -13.62 -7.15
N ALA A 73 -7.16 -13.07 -5.93
CA ALA A 73 -7.26 -11.63 -5.74
C ALA A 73 -5.96 -10.90 -6.12
N LEU A 74 -4.80 -11.43 -5.74
CA LEU A 74 -3.50 -10.84 -6.06
C LEU A 74 -3.26 -10.80 -7.58
N THR A 75 -3.50 -11.90 -8.27
CA THR A 75 -3.38 -12.00 -9.73
C THR A 75 -4.39 -11.09 -10.43
N GLY A 76 -5.65 -11.06 -9.97
CA GLY A 76 -6.67 -10.16 -10.51
C GLY A 76 -6.30 -8.67 -10.37
N LEU A 77 -5.73 -8.27 -9.23
CA LEU A 77 -5.28 -6.90 -9.01
C LEU A 77 -4.09 -6.53 -9.91
N LEU A 78 -3.15 -7.45 -10.11
CA LEU A 78 -2.02 -7.25 -11.03
C LEU A 78 -2.50 -7.12 -12.48
N ASP A 79 -3.41 -8.00 -12.93
CA ASP A 79 -3.98 -7.95 -14.26
C ASP A 79 -4.75 -6.64 -14.51
N GLN A 80 -5.45 -6.12 -13.49
CA GLN A 80 -6.12 -4.83 -13.56
C GLN A 80 -5.14 -3.68 -13.76
N LEU A 81 -4.01 -3.69 -13.03
CA LEU A 81 -2.94 -2.71 -13.21
C LEU A 81 -2.32 -2.76 -14.61
N ASP A 82 -2.09 -3.96 -15.15
CA ASP A 82 -1.56 -4.15 -16.51
C ASP A 82 -2.52 -3.62 -17.58
N ARG A 83 -3.83 -3.73 -17.35
CA ARG A 83 -4.86 -3.14 -18.21
C ARG A 83 -5.08 -1.64 -17.99
N GLN A 84 -4.30 -1.01 -17.10
CA GLN A 84 -4.45 0.37 -16.66
C GLN A 84 -5.85 0.70 -16.12
N VAL A 85 -6.55 -0.30 -15.61
CA VAL A 85 -7.83 -0.15 -14.92
C VAL A 85 -7.56 0.04 -13.43
N GLN A 86 -8.34 0.88 -12.77
CA GLN A 86 -8.23 1.06 -11.32
C GLN A 86 -8.59 -0.26 -10.62
N GLY A 87 -7.58 -0.96 -10.07
CA GLY A 87 -7.79 -2.18 -9.31
C GLY A 87 -8.29 -1.86 -7.91
N LEU A 88 -9.43 -2.43 -7.52
CA LEU A 88 -10.07 -2.21 -6.23
C LEU A 88 -10.66 -3.50 -5.70
N VAL A 89 -10.31 -3.84 -4.46
CA VAL A 89 -10.99 -4.86 -3.66
C VAL A 89 -11.69 -4.19 -2.49
N ARG A 90 -12.97 -4.52 -2.30
CA ARG A 90 -13.79 -3.99 -1.22
C ARG A 90 -14.09 -5.07 -0.20
N PHE A 91 -13.85 -4.75 1.06
CA PHE A 91 -14.26 -5.52 2.23
C PHE A 91 -15.16 -4.66 3.10
N ASP A 92 -15.89 -5.29 4.01
CA ASP A 92 -16.66 -4.55 5.01
C ASP A 92 -15.69 -3.70 5.86
N GLY A 93 -15.80 -2.38 5.73
CA GLY A 93 -14.93 -1.41 6.41
C GLY A 93 -13.60 -1.04 5.72
N LEU A 94 -13.13 -1.76 4.69
CA LEU A 94 -11.84 -1.51 4.02
C LEU A 94 -11.93 -1.49 2.48
N GLU A 95 -11.35 -0.47 1.87
CA GLU A 95 -11.08 -0.40 0.43
C GLU A 95 -9.58 -0.54 0.16
N ALA A 96 -9.18 -1.58 -0.59
CA ALA A 96 -7.82 -1.82 -1.00
C ALA A 96 -7.64 -1.49 -2.49
N PHE A 97 -6.82 -0.50 -2.79
CA PHE A 97 -6.55 0.00 -4.14
C PHE A 97 -5.21 -0.53 -4.64
N ALA A 98 -5.19 -1.07 -5.85
CA ALA A 98 -3.98 -1.36 -6.58
C ALA A 98 -3.51 -0.09 -7.30
N VAL A 99 -2.24 0.28 -7.12
CA VAL A 99 -1.64 1.50 -7.67
C VAL A 99 -0.40 1.14 -8.48
N PRO A 100 -0.23 1.65 -9.73
CA PRO A 100 1.01 1.49 -10.47
C PRO A 100 2.21 2.06 -9.70
N ASP A 101 3.37 1.43 -9.83
CA ASP A 101 4.57 1.84 -9.09
C ASP A 101 4.98 3.28 -9.43
N GLU A 102 4.84 3.70 -10.69
CA GLU A 102 5.16 5.05 -11.16
C GLU A 102 4.29 6.11 -10.51
N LYS A 103 3.09 5.73 -10.04
CA LYS A 103 2.18 6.61 -9.31
C LYS A 103 2.40 6.52 -7.81
N TYR A 104 2.76 5.34 -7.29
CA TYR A 104 2.97 5.15 -5.85
C TYR A 104 4.29 5.79 -5.38
N TYR A 105 5.36 5.70 -6.17
CA TYR A 105 6.69 6.19 -5.77
C TYR A 105 7.07 7.55 -6.35
N VAL A 106 6.12 8.36 -6.84
CA VAL A 106 6.43 9.72 -7.33
C VAL A 106 6.91 10.60 -6.16
N ASP A 107 8.09 11.19 -6.35
CA ASP A 107 8.72 12.23 -5.53
C ASP A 107 8.90 11.92 -4.03
N ARG A 108 9.82 11.00 -3.73
CA ARG A 108 10.48 10.96 -2.40
C ARG A 108 11.73 11.84 -2.29
N ASP A 109 12.29 12.30 -3.41
CA ASP A 109 13.51 13.13 -3.41
C ASP A 109 13.31 14.49 -2.70
N GLU A 110 12.12 15.07 -2.73
CA GLU A 110 11.79 16.29 -1.95
C GLU A 110 11.43 16.01 -0.49
N ALA A 111 11.02 14.78 -0.14
CA ALA A 111 10.63 14.42 1.23
C ALA A 111 11.82 13.97 2.09
N ASP A 112 12.80 13.26 1.51
CA ASP A 112 14.00 12.79 2.21
C ASP A 112 15.07 13.89 2.36
N THR A 113 14.95 15.02 1.66
CA THR A 113 15.84 16.18 1.80
C THR A 113 15.37 17.19 2.86
N MET A 114 14.20 17.00 3.48
CA MET A 114 13.75 17.88 4.55
C MET A 114 14.33 17.41 5.90
N PRO A 115 15.15 18.23 6.59
CA PRO A 115 15.58 17.89 7.93
C PRO A 115 14.37 17.79 8.85
N VAL A 116 14.25 16.63 9.51
CA VAL A 116 13.23 16.35 10.53
C VAL A 116 13.42 17.36 11.66
N GLY A 117 12.71 18.48 11.60
CA GLY A 117 12.84 19.51 12.62
C GLY A 117 12.14 20.84 12.38
N ASP A 118 11.73 21.17 11.14
CA ASP A 118 11.27 22.54 10.89
C ASP A 118 9.94 22.63 10.13
N LEU A 119 8.87 22.15 10.78
CA LEU A 119 7.49 22.38 10.33
C LEU A 119 7.02 23.83 10.53
N PHE A 120 7.83 24.68 11.18
CA PHE A 120 7.47 26.09 11.43
C PHE A 120 7.90 27.02 10.28
N SER A 121 9.03 26.75 9.61
CA SER A 121 9.50 27.59 8.50
C SER A 121 8.74 27.37 7.18
N ALA A 122 8.03 26.24 7.01
CA ALA A 122 7.12 26.01 5.87
C ALA A 122 5.88 26.93 5.90
N PHE A 123 5.42 27.34 7.08
CA PHE A 123 4.21 28.18 7.20
C PHE A 123 4.44 29.64 6.78
N ILE A 124 5.69 30.13 6.85
CA ILE A 124 6.03 31.53 6.55
C ILE A 124 6.35 31.72 5.06
N ARG A 125 6.86 30.69 4.37
CA ARG A 125 7.30 30.82 2.96
C ARG A 125 6.16 30.91 1.93
N GLY A 126 4.96 30.42 2.27
CA GLY A 126 3.80 30.44 1.38
C GLY A 126 3.10 31.78 1.19
N ARG A 127 3.47 32.83 1.95
CA ARG A 127 2.75 34.13 1.94
C ARG A 127 3.49 35.29 1.25
N GLY A 128 4.65 35.04 0.63
CA GLY A 128 5.54 36.09 0.12
C GLY A 128 5.68 36.23 -1.39
N LYS A 129 4.89 35.51 -2.21
CA LYS A 129 4.93 35.65 -3.69
C LYS A 129 3.56 36.02 -4.26
N GLN A 130 3.05 37.17 -3.86
CA GLN A 130 2.14 37.97 -4.68
C GLN A 130 2.45 39.45 -4.48
N ARG A 131 3.42 39.95 -5.26
CA ARG A 131 3.38 41.19 -6.05
C ARG A 131 4.76 41.51 -6.59
#